data_AF-A0AAU6NJL6-F1
#
_entry.id   AF-A0AAU6NJL6-F1
#
_cell.length_a   1.000
_cell.length_b   1.000
_cell.length_c   1.000
_cell.angle_alpha   90.00
_cell.angle_beta   90.00
_cell.angle_gamma   90.00
#
_symmetry.space_group_name_H-M   'P 1'
#
loop_
_entity.id
_entity.type
_entity.pdbx_description
1 polymer ?
#
loop_
_entity_poly.entity_id
_entity_poly.type
_entity_poly.pdbx_seq_one_letter_code
_entity_poly.pdbx_strand_id
1 'polypeptide(L)'
;MMMKRGVSLFLLLLLTGCSASEEIPVQKAQQGKMSPERSLNMEQLCRDQAAHRYNSEAQKIHINGFERFQGSYELKGYTARKEGFVCSFDADGQFLHLSMR
;
A
#
# COMPACT_ATOMS: atom_id res chain seq x y z
N MET A 1 -31.05 -51.37 -19.60
CA MET A 1 -31.12 -49.93 -19.31
C MET A 1 -29.94 -49.54 -18.42
N MET A 2 -28.89 -49.01 -19.05
CA MET A 2 -27.55 -48.77 -18.51
C MET A 2 -27.33 -47.26 -18.33
N MET A 3 -28.26 -46.56 -17.68
CA MET A 3 -28.31 -45.09 -17.73
C MET A 3 -28.41 -44.49 -16.33
N LYS A 4 -27.56 -44.95 -15.41
CA LYS A 4 -27.36 -44.31 -14.10
C LYS A 4 -25.89 -44.14 -13.69
N ARG A 5 -24.93 -44.72 -14.43
CA ARG A 5 -23.50 -44.63 -14.10
C ARG A 5 -22.78 -43.44 -14.74
N GLY A 6 -23.38 -42.80 -15.75
CA GLY A 6 -22.74 -41.67 -16.46
C GLY A 6 -22.73 -40.35 -15.67
N VAL A 7 -23.67 -40.17 -14.73
CA VAL A 7 -23.79 -38.91 -13.98
C VAL A 7 -22.73 -38.76 -12.90
N SER A 8 -22.18 -39.87 -12.39
CA SER A 8 -21.18 -39.85 -11.32
C SER A 8 -19.79 -39.40 -11.80
N LEU A 9 -19.42 -39.70 -13.06
CA LEU A 9 -18.10 -39.34 -13.59
C LEU A 9 -17.93 -37.84 -13.86
N PHE A 10 -19.02 -37.11 -14.09
CA PHE A 10 -18.97 -35.66 -14.33
C PHE A 10 -18.72 -34.83 -13.05
N LEU A 11 -18.91 -35.41 -11.87
CA LEU A 11 -18.73 -34.69 -10.61
C LEU A 11 -17.25 -34.63 -10.16
N LEU A 12 -16.39 -35.49 -10.71
CA LEU A 12 -14.96 -35.56 -10.36
C LEU A 12 -14.09 -34.54 -11.12
N LEU A 13 -14.58 -33.95 -12.20
CA LEU A 13 -13.83 -32.98 -13.02
C LEU A 13 -13.87 -31.54 -12.46
N LEU A 14 -14.62 -31.28 -11.38
CA LEU A 14 -14.67 -29.96 -10.74
C LEU A 14 -13.58 -29.75 -9.66
N LEU A 15 -12.68 -30.72 -9.47
CA LEU A 15 -11.61 -30.68 -8.46
C LEU A 15 -10.23 -30.32 -9.02
N THR A 16 -10.10 -29.92 -10.28
CA THR A 16 -8.85 -29.30 -10.75
C THR A 16 -8.81 -27.86 -10.27
N GLY A 17 -8.40 -27.70 -9.00
CA GLY A 17 -8.01 -26.44 -8.42
C GLY A 17 -7.08 -25.71 -9.39
N CYS A 18 -7.49 -24.52 -9.77
CA CYS A 18 -6.69 -23.60 -10.53
C CYS A 18 -5.53 -23.15 -9.61
N SER A 19 -4.44 -23.92 -9.56
CA SER A 19 -3.13 -23.36 -9.21
C SER A 19 -2.67 -22.53 -10.40
N ALA A 20 -3.38 -21.45 -10.68
CA ALA A 20 -2.72 -20.29 -11.24
C ALA A 20 -1.77 -19.85 -10.13
N SER A 21 -0.47 -19.91 -10.39
CA SER A 21 0.50 -19.23 -9.55
C SER A 21 -0.08 -17.85 -9.25
N GLU A 22 -0.23 -17.52 -7.96
CA GLU A 22 -0.31 -16.13 -7.55
C GLU A 22 1.03 -15.50 -7.96
N GLU A 23 1.18 -15.22 -9.24
CA GLU A 23 1.85 -14.00 -9.66
C GLU A 23 1.03 -12.93 -8.98
N ILE A 24 1.45 -12.58 -7.76
CA ILE A 24 1.04 -11.37 -7.05
C ILE A 24 0.95 -10.34 -8.16
N PRO A 25 -0.26 -9.88 -8.55
CA PRO A 25 -0.32 -8.83 -9.53
C PRO A 25 0.31 -7.70 -8.76
N VAL A 26 1.59 -7.44 -9.05
CA VAL A 26 2.23 -6.21 -8.65
C VAL A 26 1.36 -5.22 -9.36
N GLN A 27 0.38 -4.68 -8.64
CA GLN A 27 -0.54 -3.66 -9.08
C GLN A 27 0.35 -2.42 -9.26
N LYS A 28 1.13 -2.43 -10.35
CA LYS A 28 1.67 -1.27 -11.05
C LYS A 28 0.51 -0.54 -11.72
N ALA A 29 -0.67 -0.52 -11.09
CA ALA A 29 -1.80 0.26 -11.54
C ALA A 29 -1.37 1.72 -11.38
N GLN A 30 -0.98 2.27 -12.53
CA GLN A 30 -0.77 3.67 -12.80
C GLN A 30 0.39 4.31 -12.05
N GLN A 31 1.65 4.02 -12.41
CA GLN A 31 2.70 5.06 -12.38
C GLN A 31 2.33 6.20 -13.36
N GLY A 32 1.14 6.81 -13.22
CA GLY A 32 0.95 8.17 -13.68
C GLY A 32 2.05 8.96 -13.02
N LYS A 33 2.93 9.55 -13.84
CA LYS A 33 4.16 10.21 -13.39
C LYS A 33 3.78 11.23 -12.32
N MET A 34 4.00 10.87 -11.06
CA MET A 34 3.80 11.77 -9.96
C MET A 34 4.78 12.92 -10.16
N SER A 35 4.31 14.16 -10.18
CA SER A 35 5.21 15.28 -10.35
C SER A 35 6.15 15.34 -9.15
N PRO A 36 7.45 15.62 -9.34
CA PRO A 36 8.40 15.77 -8.24
C PRO A 36 7.93 16.79 -7.20
N GLU A 37 7.27 17.86 -7.65
CA GLU A 37 6.69 18.90 -6.80
C GLU A 37 5.64 18.34 -5.85
N ARG A 38 4.79 17.44 -6.33
CA ARG A 38 3.73 16.84 -5.52
C ARG A 38 4.28 15.89 -4.47
N SER A 39 5.29 15.08 -4.81
CA SER A 39 5.97 14.24 -3.83
C SER A 39 6.69 15.07 -2.76
N LEU A 40 7.33 16.19 -3.14
CA LEU A 40 7.98 17.09 -2.19
C LEU A 40 6.98 17.73 -1.22
N ASN A 41 5.82 18.17 -1.72
CA ASN A 41 4.75 18.72 -0.87
C ASN A 41 4.22 17.70 0.15
N MET A 42 3.98 16.45 -0.27
CA MET A 42 3.55 15.39 0.67
C MET A 42 4.62 15.09 1.71
N GLU A 43 5.88 15.09 1.30
CA GLU A 43 7.00 14.86 2.20
C GLU A 43 7.10 15.94 3.28
N GLN A 44 7.00 17.21 2.89
CA GLN A 44 6.97 18.33 3.82
C GLN A 44 5.78 18.24 4.78
N LEU A 45 4.57 18.01 4.25
CA LEU A 45 3.37 17.88 5.07
C LEU A 45 3.47 16.70 6.07
N CYS A 46 4.06 15.58 5.63
CA CYS A 46 4.33 14.45 6.51
C CYS A 46 5.33 14.80 7.62
N ARG A 47 6.42 15.53 7.29
CA ARG A 47 7.41 15.98 8.28
C ARG A 47 6.76 16.90 9.32
N ASP A 48 5.91 17.82 8.91
CA ASP A 48 5.23 18.75 9.81
C ASP A 48 4.25 18.02 10.75
N GLN A 49 3.46 17.10 10.20
CA GLN A 49 2.53 16.32 11.01
C GLN A 49 3.25 15.40 12.00
N ALA A 50 4.34 14.77 11.58
CA ALA A 50 5.17 13.94 12.45
C ALA A 50 5.85 14.78 13.52
N ALA A 51 6.39 15.95 13.17
CA ALA A 51 6.99 16.89 14.12
C ALA A 51 5.99 17.28 15.22
N HIS A 52 4.76 17.65 14.83
CA HIS A 52 3.69 17.93 15.78
C HIS A 52 3.35 16.71 16.65
N ARG A 53 3.17 15.53 16.04
CA ARG A 53 2.73 14.31 16.75
C ARG A 53 3.77 13.76 17.74
N TYR A 54 5.06 13.90 17.42
CA TYR A 54 6.16 13.40 18.23
C TYR A 54 6.84 14.49 19.07
N ASN A 55 6.30 15.72 19.08
CA ASN A 55 6.89 16.87 19.74
C ASN A 55 8.38 17.04 19.38
N SER A 56 8.65 17.01 18.08
CA SER A 56 9.97 17.11 17.46
C SER A 56 10.00 18.28 16.47
N GLU A 57 11.18 18.66 16.00
CA GLU A 57 11.31 19.60 14.89
C GLU A 57 11.17 18.87 13.55
N ALA A 58 10.55 19.50 12.54
CA ALA A 58 10.38 18.92 11.20
C ALA A 58 11.72 18.53 10.54
N GLN A 59 12.78 19.30 10.79
CA GLN A 59 14.15 19.02 10.35
C GLN A 59 14.77 17.76 10.99
N LYS A 60 14.23 17.29 12.12
CA LYS A 60 14.64 16.05 12.82
C LYS A 60 13.77 14.84 12.45
N ILE A 61 12.80 15.04 11.56
CA ILE A 61 11.99 13.96 10.99
C ILE A 61 12.69 13.48 9.73
N HIS A 62 12.89 12.17 9.60
CA HIS A 62 13.51 11.55 8.43
C HIS A 62 12.47 10.74 7.67
N ILE A 63 12.24 11.09 6.40
CA ILE A 63 11.44 10.28 5.47
C ILE A 63 12.40 9.34 4.73
N ASN A 64 12.07 8.05 4.68
CA ASN A 64 12.92 7.01 4.11
C ASN A 64 12.22 6.14 3.06
N GLY A 65 10.91 6.28 2.89
CA GLY A 65 10.16 5.53 1.91
C GLY A 65 8.96 6.32 1.39
N PHE A 66 8.71 6.20 0.10
CA PHE A 66 7.52 6.71 -0.56
C PHE A 66 6.95 5.56 -1.38
N GLU A 67 5.81 5.05 -0.95
CA GLU A 67 5.13 3.92 -1.57
C GLU A 67 3.73 4.33 -2.00
N ARG A 68 3.21 3.65 -3.02
CA ARG A 68 1.80 3.76 -3.37
C ARG A 68 1.15 2.42 -3.13
N PHE A 69 0.11 2.41 -2.32
CA PHE A 69 -0.61 1.21 -1.90
C PHE A 69 -2.11 1.41 -2.13
N GLN A 70 -2.70 0.55 -2.98
CA GLN A 70 -4.15 0.52 -3.25
C GLN A 70 -4.79 1.88 -3.59
N GLY A 71 -4.07 2.75 -4.32
CA GLY A 71 -4.57 4.08 -4.71
C GLY A 71 -4.31 5.19 -3.68
N SER A 72 -3.65 4.88 -2.56
CA SER A 72 -3.15 5.83 -1.58
C SER A 72 -1.62 5.92 -1.64
N TYR A 73 -1.05 7.01 -1.15
CA TYR A 73 0.40 7.15 -0.96
C TYR A 73 0.76 6.99 0.51
N GLU A 74 1.81 6.23 0.79
CA GLU A 74 2.35 6.02 2.12
C GLU A 74 3.79 6.51 2.18
N LEU A 75 4.05 7.45 3.09
CA LEU A 75 5.38 7.93 3.39
C LEU A 75 5.82 7.35 4.72
N LYS A 76 6.90 6.56 4.68
CA LYS A 76 7.52 5.98 5.87
C LYS A 76 8.61 6.90 6.38
N GLY A 77 8.71 7.00 7.69
CA GLY A 77 9.75 7.80 8.31
C GLY A 77 10.02 7.42 9.76
N TYR A 78 10.98 8.13 10.35
CA TYR A 78 11.35 7.97 11.74
C TYR A 78 11.81 9.30 12.37
N THR A 79 11.65 9.41 13.69
CA THR A 79 12.16 10.55 14.47
C THR A 79 13.65 10.38 14.78
N ALA A 80 14.33 11.43 15.27
CA ALA A 80 15.69 11.32 15.81
C ALA A 80 15.83 10.27 16.94
N ARG A 81 14.73 9.89 17.59
CA ARG A 81 14.68 8.84 18.62
C ARG A 81 14.38 7.45 18.04
N LYS A 82 14.39 7.31 16.71
CA LYS A 82 14.08 6.08 15.96
C LYS A 82 12.64 5.58 16.14
N GLU A 83 11.71 6.48 16.44
CA GLU A 83 10.28 6.15 16.48
C GLU A 83 9.75 6.09 15.05
N GLY A 84 9.28 4.92 14.59
CA GLY A 84 8.77 4.72 13.25
C GLY A 84 7.33 5.21 13.06
N PHE A 85 7.03 5.75 11.89
CA PHE A 85 5.68 6.17 11.52
C PHE A 85 5.41 6.03 10.02
N VAL A 86 4.12 6.06 9.67
CA VAL A 86 3.63 6.20 8.28
C VAL A 86 2.66 7.36 8.19
N CYS A 87 2.87 8.25 7.23
CA CYS A 87 1.85 9.20 6.76
C CYS A 87 1.15 8.62 5.55
N SER A 88 -0.18 8.57 5.59
CA SER A 88 -1.00 8.15 4.45
C SER A 88 -1.66 9.35 3.79
N PHE A 89 -1.72 9.33 2.46
CA PHE A 89 -2.36 10.34 1.62
C PHE A 89 -3.29 9.65 0.62
N ASP A 90 -4.37 10.31 0.22
CA ASP A 90 -5.21 9.79 -0.86
C ASP A 90 -4.54 9.94 -2.24
N ALA A 91 -5.24 9.49 -3.30
CA ALA A 91 -4.76 9.64 -4.67
C ALA A 91 -4.51 11.11 -5.06
N ASP A 92 -5.28 12.03 -4.46
CA ASP A 92 -5.23 13.48 -4.64
C ASP A 92 -4.19 14.18 -3.76
N GLY A 93 -3.44 13.42 -2.95
CA GLY A 93 -2.36 13.93 -2.14
C GLY A 93 -2.81 14.67 -0.89
N GLN A 94 -4.07 14.56 -0.53
CA GLN A 94 -4.57 15.07 0.74
C GLN A 94 -4.13 14.14 1.85
N PHE A 95 -3.69 14.75 2.95
CA PHE A 95 -3.27 14.02 4.13
C PHE A 95 -4.47 13.30 4.76
N LEU A 96 -4.34 11.99 4.96
CA LEU A 96 -5.38 11.17 5.58
C LEU A 96 -5.11 10.97 7.07
N HIS A 97 -3.99 10.34 7.40
CA HIS A 97 -3.62 10.07 8.79
C HIS A 97 -2.12 9.79 8.95
N LEU A 98 -1.67 9.85 10.21
CA LEU A 98 -0.33 9.41 10.61
C LEU A 98 -0.49 8.28 11.63
N SER A 99 0.13 7.13 11.36
CA SER A 99 0.14 5.95 12.23
C SER A 99 1.55 5.66 12.75
N MET A 100 1.63 5.13 13.96
CA MET A 100 2.89 4.64 14.55
C MET A 100 3.17 3.23 14.02
N ARG A 101 4.44 2.91 13.74
CA ARG A 101 4.91 1.60 13.27
C ARG A 101 5.79 0.91 14.30
#